data_AF-A0AAJ0B132-F1
#
_entry.id   AF-A0AAJ0B132-F1
#
_cell.length_a   1.000
_cell.length_b   1.000
_cell.length_c   1.000
_cell.angle_alpha   90.00
_cell.angle_beta   90.00
_cell.angle_gamma   90.00
#
_symmetry.space_group_name_H-M   'P 1'
#
loop_
_entity.id
_entity.type
_entity.pdbx_description
1 polymer ?
#
loop_
_entity_poly.entity_id
_entity_poly.type
_entity_poly.pdbx_seq_one_letter_code
_entity_poly.pdbx_strand_id
1 'polypeptide(L)'
;MLVSSTITGAIAGLALLAGHVAALPATDGSAQAIPEKRSRSWEIDMQDVCHTELGDEWTALKKGDHCDQWACLNQGTRAELGMDIALYCAEKYGRDAWSSCANNNAWKWRCNAP
;
A
#
# COMPACT_ATOMS: atom_id res chain seq x y z
N MET A 1 7.79 27.10 33.16
CA MET A 1 8.90 26.64 32.31
C MET A 1 10.10 26.44 33.21
N LEU A 2 10.40 25.20 33.60
CA LEU A 2 11.60 24.90 34.39
C LEU A 2 12.72 24.53 33.43
N VAL A 3 13.81 25.30 33.53
CA VAL A 3 15.12 25.05 32.94
C VAL A 3 15.72 23.82 33.61
N SER A 4 16.11 22.81 32.82
CA SER A 4 16.99 21.74 33.27
C SER A 4 18.39 22.00 32.72
N SER A 5 19.25 22.51 33.60
CA SER A 5 20.70 22.48 33.46
C SER A 5 21.21 21.16 34.01
N THR A 6 22.03 20.45 33.24
CA THR A 6 22.91 19.40 33.78
C THR A 6 24.35 19.66 33.37
N ILE A 7 25.18 19.63 34.40
CA ILE A 7 26.54 20.14 34.52
C ILE A 7 27.50 18.95 34.39
N THR A 8 28.51 19.11 33.52
CA THR A 8 29.94 18.74 33.69
C THR A 8 30.40 17.29 33.85
N GLY A 9 31.44 16.97 33.07
CA GLY A 9 32.54 16.04 33.43
C GLY A 9 32.68 14.90 32.42
N ALA A 10 33.84 14.54 31.87
CA ALA A 10 35.21 14.79 32.29
C ALA A 10 36.18 14.78 31.08
N ILE A 11 37.30 15.49 31.25
CA ILE A 11 38.44 15.51 30.34
C ILE A 11 39.36 14.34 30.68
N ALA A 12 39.71 13.53 29.70
CA ALA A 12 40.94 12.74 29.62
C ALA A 12 41.25 12.62 28.11
N GLY A 13 42.38 13.03 27.55
CA GLY A 13 43.73 13.07 28.09
C GLY A 13 44.58 12.06 27.29
N LEU A 14 45.40 12.59 26.37
CA LEU A 14 46.62 12.01 25.76
C LEU A 14 46.55 10.65 25.02
N ALA A 15 47.00 10.64 23.76
CA ALA A 15 48.38 10.27 23.39
C ALA A 15 48.51 10.08 21.86
N LEU A 16 49.45 10.81 21.25
CA LEU A 16 49.97 10.56 19.90
C LEU A 16 51.05 9.47 19.94
N LEU A 17 51.19 8.75 18.83
CA LEU A 17 52.32 7.92 18.39
C LEU A 17 52.49 6.53 19.03
N ALA A 18 52.16 5.49 18.26
CA ALA A 18 53.13 4.50 17.78
C ALA A 18 52.38 3.45 16.95
N GLY A 19 52.93 3.11 15.79
CA GLY A 19 52.29 2.22 14.82
C GLY A 19 51.99 0.84 15.37
N HIS A 20 50.99 0.20 14.77
CA HIS A 20 50.91 -1.20 14.35
C HIS A 20 49.71 -1.23 13.40
N VAL A 21 49.94 -1.42 12.10
CA VAL A 21 48.85 -1.58 11.13
C VAL A 21 48.27 -2.98 11.33
N ALA A 22 47.40 -3.13 12.34
CA ALA A 22 46.54 -4.30 12.43
C ALA A 22 45.40 -4.07 11.42
N ALA A 23 45.46 -4.79 10.30
CA ALA A 23 44.38 -4.84 9.34
C ALA A 23 43.10 -5.25 10.09
N LEU A 24 42.17 -4.30 10.21
CA LEU A 24 40.82 -4.59 10.69
C LEU A 24 40.19 -5.54 9.68
N PRO A 25 39.55 -6.65 10.11
CA PRO A 25 38.66 -7.37 9.22
C PRO A 25 37.61 -6.36 8.76
N ALA A 26 37.47 -6.21 7.45
CA ALA A 26 36.34 -5.50 6.88
C ALA A 26 35.09 -6.19 7.44
N THR A 27 34.37 -5.51 8.33
CA THR A 27 32.99 -5.87 8.61
C THR A 27 32.30 -5.78 7.26
N ASP A 28 32.07 -6.94 6.65
CA ASP A 28 31.18 -7.08 5.52
C ASP A 28 29.87 -6.44 5.97
N GLY A 29 29.65 -5.21 5.52
CA GLY A 29 28.37 -4.53 5.58
C GLY A 29 27.44 -5.27 4.63
N SER A 30 27.13 -6.51 4.98
CA SER A 30 25.97 -7.22 4.48
C SER A 30 24.79 -6.44 5.02
N ALA A 31 24.44 -5.35 4.33
CA ALA A 31 23.14 -4.76 4.41
C ALA A 31 22.18 -5.93 4.21
N GLN A 32 21.61 -6.42 5.31
CA GLN A 32 20.59 -7.45 5.26
C GLN A 32 19.54 -6.89 4.32
N ALA A 33 19.38 -7.52 3.16
CA ALA A 33 18.33 -7.17 2.24
C ALA A 33 17.03 -7.22 3.05
N ILE A 34 16.46 -6.05 3.31
CA ILE A 34 15.14 -5.95 3.93
C ILE A 34 14.24 -6.71 2.97
N PRO A 35 13.57 -7.80 3.40
CA PRO A 35 12.70 -8.55 2.52
C PRO A 35 11.67 -7.56 1.96
N GLU A 36 11.77 -7.30 0.66
CA GLU A 36 10.83 -6.46 -0.05
C GLU A 36 9.45 -7.08 0.16
N LYS A 37 8.60 -6.37 0.91
CA LYS A 37 7.24 -6.81 1.22
C LYS A 37 6.51 -7.01 -0.11
N ARG A 38 6.43 -8.25 -0.57
CA ARG A 38 5.75 -8.57 -1.84
C ARG A 38 4.26 -8.33 -1.66
N SER A 39 3.81 -7.18 -2.16
CA SER A 39 2.38 -6.96 -2.34
C SER A 39 1.84 -7.95 -3.37
N ARG A 40 0.62 -8.45 -3.10
CA ARG A 40 -0.16 -9.21 -4.07
C ARG A 40 -1.16 -8.28 -4.74
N SER A 41 -1.35 -8.45 -6.05
CA SER A 41 -2.29 -7.65 -6.84
C SER A 41 -3.21 -8.56 -7.64
N TRP A 42 -4.50 -8.25 -7.62
CA TRP A 42 -5.53 -8.95 -8.40
C TRP A 42 -6.28 -7.95 -9.26
N GLU A 43 -6.35 -8.20 -10.56
CA GLU A 43 -7.20 -7.43 -11.47
C GLU A 43 -8.66 -7.90 -11.31
N ILE A 44 -9.59 -6.94 -11.26
CA ILE A 44 -11.02 -7.18 -11.16
C ILE A 44 -11.73 -6.43 -12.29
N ASP A 45 -12.71 -7.08 -12.90
CA ASP A 45 -13.60 -6.49 -13.89
C ASP A 45 -14.85 -5.95 -13.19
N MET A 46 -15.22 -4.70 -13.48
CA MET A 46 -16.37 -4.07 -12.82
C MET A 46 -17.70 -4.75 -13.15
N GLN A 47 -17.83 -5.32 -14.34
CA GLN A 47 -19.02 -6.06 -14.72
C GLN A 47 -19.15 -7.34 -13.89
N ASP A 48 -18.04 -8.05 -13.71
CA ASP A 48 -18.00 -9.26 -12.88
C ASP A 48 -18.29 -8.94 -11.42
N VAL A 49 -17.81 -7.80 -10.90
CA VAL A 49 -18.14 -7.35 -9.54
C VAL A 49 -19.63 -7.08 -9.40
N CYS A 50 -20.25 -6.34 -10.31
CA CYS A 50 -21.70 -6.08 -10.26
C CYS A 50 -22.51 -7.38 -10.28
N HIS A 51 -22.15 -8.34 -11.14
CA HIS A 51 -22.81 -9.63 -11.18
C HIS A 51 -22.60 -10.45 -9.91
N THR A 52 -21.38 -10.46 -9.37
CA THR A 52 -21.04 -11.26 -8.17
C THR A 52 -21.74 -10.73 -6.92
N GLU A 53 -21.78 -9.41 -6.75
CA GLU A 53 -22.30 -8.78 -5.53
C GLU A 53 -23.82 -8.55 -5.57
N LEU A 54 -24.40 -8.32 -6.77
CA LEU A 54 -25.79 -7.89 -6.90
C LEU A 54 -26.65 -8.78 -7.81
N GLY A 55 -26.04 -9.65 -8.64
CA GLY A 55 -26.74 -10.56 -9.55
C GLY A 55 -26.62 -10.18 -11.03
N ASP A 56 -26.98 -11.12 -11.91
CA ASP A 56 -26.79 -11.03 -13.37
C ASP A 56 -27.62 -9.91 -14.04
N GLU A 57 -28.64 -9.37 -13.36
CA GLU A 57 -29.43 -8.25 -13.87
C GLU A 57 -28.76 -6.88 -13.71
N TRP A 58 -27.59 -6.82 -13.07
CA TRP A 58 -26.84 -5.60 -12.79
C TRP A 58 -25.67 -5.40 -13.76
N THR A 59 -25.62 -4.23 -14.38
CA THR A 59 -24.56 -3.86 -15.34
C THR A 59 -23.65 -2.79 -14.76
N ALA A 60 -22.34 -2.89 -15.00
CA ALA A 60 -21.40 -1.85 -14.63
C ALA A 60 -21.68 -0.56 -15.42
N LEU A 61 -21.71 0.56 -14.69
CA LEU A 61 -21.96 1.89 -15.22
C LEU A 61 -20.86 2.85 -14.77
N LYS A 62 -20.16 3.44 -15.74
CA LYS A 62 -19.19 4.51 -15.49
C LYS A 62 -19.92 5.83 -15.29
N LYS A 63 -19.77 6.48 -14.14
CA LYS A 63 -20.48 7.72 -13.79
C LYS A 63 -19.68 9.00 -14.07
N GLY A 64 -18.39 8.89 -14.34
CA GLY A 64 -17.56 10.05 -14.71
C GLY A 64 -16.25 9.65 -15.36
N ASP A 65 -15.26 10.52 -15.31
CA ASP A 65 -13.99 10.33 -16.03
C ASP A 65 -12.97 9.57 -15.19
N HIS A 66 -13.07 9.70 -13.87
CA HIS A 66 -12.18 9.03 -12.94
C HIS A 66 -12.48 7.55 -12.84
N CYS A 67 -11.44 6.78 -12.59
CA CYS A 67 -11.56 5.34 -12.46
C CYS A 67 -12.30 4.90 -11.20
N ASP A 68 -12.48 5.76 -10.18
CA ASP A 68 -13.23 5.52 -8.95
C ASP A 68 -14.74 5.76 -9.05
N GLN A 69 -15.22 6.28 -10.18
CA GLN A 69 -16.59 6.71 -10.34
C GLN A 69 -17.45 5.63 -11.02
N TRP A 70 -17.85 4.63 -10.24
CA TRP A 70 -18.64 3.49 -10.70
C TRP A 70 -19.93 3.29 -9.93
N ALA A 71 -20.92 2.79 -10.66
CA ALA A 71 -22.15 2.25 -10.12
C ALA A 71 -22.50 0.94 -10.82
N CYS A 72 -23.34 0.15 -10.19
CA CYS A 72 -24.07 -0.94 -10.84
C CYS A 72 -25.49 -0.45 -11.14
N LEU A 73 -25.95 -0.68 -12.36
CA LEU A 73 -27.29 -0.34 -12.84
C LEU A 73 -28.12 -1.62 -12.99
N ASN A 74 -29.25 -1.72 -12.29
CA ASN A 74 -30.21 -2.78 -12.52
C ASN A 74 -31.00 -2.51 -13.81
N GLN A 75 -30.93 -3.43 -14.78
CA GLN A 75 -31.56 -3.23 -16.10
C GLN A 75 -33.09 -3.22 -16.06
N GLY A 76 -33.70 -3.93 -15.11
CA GLY A 76 -35.15 -4.04 -14.97
C GLY A 76 -35.77 -2.84 -14.26
N THR A 77 -35.18 -2.44 -13.13
CA THR A 77 -35.73 -1.36 -12.28
C THR A 77 -35.13 0.01 -12.56
N ARG A 78 -34.01 0.07 -13.30
CA ARG A 78 -33.18 1.27 -13.48
C ARG A 78 -32.61 1.82 -12.17
N ALA A 79 -32.57 1.02 -11.11
CA ALA A 79 -31.90 1.39 -9.86
C ALA A 79 -30.39 1.45 -10.06
N GLU A 80 -29.74 2.44 -9.46
CA GLU A 80 -28.29 2.60 -9.44
C GLU A 80 -27.76 2.43 -8.02
N LEU A 81 -26.69 1.64 -7.86
CA LEU A 81 -25.98 1.48 -6.60
C LEU A 81 -24.51 1.85 -6.81
N GLY A 82 -24.02 2.84 -6.05
CA GLY A 82 -22.61 3.20 -6.04
C GLY A 82 -21.78 2.07 -5.45
N MET A 83 -20.62 1.80 -6.05
CA MET A 83 -19.72 0.75 -5.59
C MET A 83 -18.49 1.36 -4.89
N ASP A 84 -18.28 0.98 -3.63
CA ASP A 84 -17.04 1.28 -2.92
C ASP A 84 -16.02 0.14 -3.16
N ILE A 85 -15.14 0.36 -4.14
CA ILE A 85 -14.14 -0.64 -4.53
C ILE A 85 -13.05 -0.82 -3.47
N ALA A 86 -12.77 0.22 -2.67
CA ALA A 86 -11.84 0.09 -1.57
C ALA A 86 -12.40 -0.85 -0.49
N LEU A 87 -13.67 -0.67 -0.14
CA LEU A 87 -14.37 -1.58 0.77
C LEU A 87 -14.44 -3.01 0.21
N TYR A 88 -14.81 -3.18 -1.06
CA TYR A 88 -14.82 -4.51 -1.71
C TYR A 88 -13.45 -5.20 -1.62
N CYS A 89 -12.36 -4.48 -1.93
CA CYS A 89 -11.02 -5.05 -1.80
C CYS A 89 -10.69 -5.46 -0.35
N ALA A 90 -11.07 -4.64 0.62
CA ALA A 90 -10.85 -4.90 2.04
C ALA A 90 -11.62 -6.13 2.54
N GLU A 91 -12.87 -6.29 2.10
CA GLU A 91 -13.70 -7.45 2.45
C GLU A 91 -13.20 -8.74 1.78
N LYS A 92 -12.76 -8.66 0.53
CA LYS A 92 -12.33 -9.84 -0.25
C LYS A 92 -10.91 -10.31 0.08
N TYR A 93 -9.97 -9.38 0.24
CA TYR A 93 -8.53 -9.67 0.34
C TYR A 93 -7.91 -9.30 1.69
N GLY A 94 -8.72 -8.77 2.62
CA GLY A 94 -8.34 -8.43 3.98
C GLY A 94 -8.28 -6.93 4.23
N ARG A 95 -8.44 -6.53 5.50
CA ARG A 95 -8.61 -5.13 5.93
C ARG A 95 -7.56 -4.15 5.39
N ASP A 96 -6.33 -4.62 5.20
CA ASP A 96 -5.23 -3.77 4.75
C ASP A 96 -5.10 -3.72 3.22
N ALA A 97 -6.05 -4.33 2.49
CA ALA A 97 -6.12 -4.27 1.04
C ALA A 97 -6.69 -2.94 0.56
N TRP A 98 -6.23 -2.49 -0.61
CA TRP A 98 -6.63 -1.22 -1.20
C TRP A 98 -6.85 -1.36 -2.70
N SER A 99 -7.69 -0.47 -3.25
CA SER A 99 -8.00 -0.43 -4.67
C SER A 99 -7.06 0.53 -5.42
N SER A 100 -6.82 0.26 -6.69
CA SER A 100 -6.11 1.13 -7.62
C SER A 100 -6.57 0.87 -9.04
N CYS A 101 -6.41 1.85 -9.91
CA CYS A 101 -6.87 1.73 -11.29
C CYS A 101 -5.94 0.79 -12.07
N ALA A 102 -6.50 -0.15 -12.84
CA ALA A 102 -5.70 -1.05 -13.65
C ALA A 102 -5.40 -0.39 -14.99
N ASN A 103 -4.13 -0.10 -15.27
CA ASN A 103 -3.63 0.28 -16.60
C ASN A 103 -4.39 1.43 -17.28
N ASN A 104 -4.87 2.42 -16.52
CA ASN A 104 -5.74 3.51 -17.01
C ASN A 104 -7.03 3.06 -17.73
N ASN A 105 -7.39 1.78 -17.62
CA ASN A 105 -8.66 1.27 -18.08
C ASN A 105 -9.65 1.40 -16.94
N ALA A 106 -10.63 2.29 -17.09
CA ALA A 106 -11.57 2.53 -16.02
C ALA A 106 -12.44 1.31 -15.69
N TRP A 107 -12.68 0.41 -16.66
CA TRP A 107 -13.48 -0.81 -16.46
C TRP A 107 -12.76 -1.89 -15.65
N LYS A 108 -11.45 -1.72 -15.46
CA LYS A 108 -10.60 -2.68 -14.78
C LYS A 108 -9.95 -2.04 -13.57
N TRP A 109 -10.05 -2.74 -12.45
CA TRP A 109 -9.49 -2.32 -11.20
C TRP A 109 -8.48 -3.32 -10.69
N ARG A 110 -7.73 -2.90 -9.67
CA ARG A 110 -6.77 -3.74 -8.98
C ARG A 110 -7.03 -3.64 -7.50
N CYS A 111 -7.26 -4.79 -6.87
CA CYS A 111 -7.09 -4.91 -5.43
C CYS A 111 -5.64 -5.27 -5.17
N ASN A 112 -5.01 -4.57 -4.25
CA ASN A 112 -3.67 -4.84 -3.79
C ASN A 112 -3.74 -5.19 -2.31
N ALA A 113 -2.95 -6.16 -1.86
CA ALA A 113 -2.81 -6.49 -0.46
C ALA A 113 -1.33 -6.59 -0.09
N PRO A 114 -1.00 -6.30 1.18
CA PRO A 114 0.34 -6.42 1.72
C PRO A 114 0.93 -7.83 1.74
#